data_AF-A0A537J918-F1
#
_entry.id   AF-A0A537J918-F1
#
_cell.length_a   1.000
_cell.length_b   1.000
_cell.length_c   1.000
_cell.angle_alpha   90.00
_cell.angle_beta   90.00
_cell.angle_gamma   90.00
#
_symmetry.space_group_name_H-M   'P 1'
#
loop_
_entity.id
_entity.type
_entity.pdbx_description
1 polymer ?
#
loop_
_entity_poly.entity_id
_entity_poly.type
_entity_poly.pdbx_seq_one_letter_code
_entity_poly.pdbx_strand_id
1 'polypeptide(L)'
;MIRARVVTWPAPPGGEAEGVYGVRVTGLSAEGAQEVAQASHALGLWVRWHDGDPILQGPASRFAGFNGSVSGPVGEAAAAALARFRQPPQFLEVRGRTLDLREPLIVGILNATPDSFYDRGRYYGLPAALARADEMVAEGAGLIEVGGETARPGPAVDPEEEIRRVVPLIEALADRLPVPVSVDTHKPEVASRAVGAGAVMINDISGLADIRMAEVAVET
;
A
#
# COMPACT_ATOMS: atom_id res chain seq x y z
N MET A 1 7.40 -18.77 -3.14
CA MET A 1 7.57 -17.81 -4.26
C MET A 1 8.65 -16.84 -3.85
N ILE A 2 9.65 -16.63 -4.70
CA ILE A 2 10.76 -15.70 -4.45
C ILE A 2 10.24 -14.27 -4.57
N ARG A 3 10.57 -13.40 -3.60
CA ARG A 3 10.21 -11.99 -3.62
C ARG A 3 11.45 -11.15 -3.32
N ALA A 4 11.54 -9.98 -3.92
CA ALA A 4 12.57 -9.00 -3.60
C ALA A 4 11.94 -7.64 -3.33
N ARG A 5 12.49 -6.90 -2.36
CA ARG A 5 12.04 -5.54 -2.00
C ARG A 5 13.25 -4.67 -1.70
N VAL A 6 13.21 -3.42 -2.15
CA VAL A 6 14.20 -2.43 -1.72
C VAL A 6 13.95 -2.08 -0.25
N VAL A 7 15.01 -2.05 0.54
CA VAL A 7 15.00 -1.74 1.96
C VAL A 7 16.02 -0.64 2.26
N THR A 8 15.69 0.22 3.22
CA THR A 8 16.57 1.29 3.70
C THR A 8 17.38 0.87 4.94
N TRP A 9 17.20 -0.37 5.41
CA TRP A 9 17.90 -0.93 6.55
C TRP A 9 18.37 -2.38 6.26
N PRO A 10 19.40 -2.88 6.97
CA PRO A 10 20.34 -2.11 7.79
C PRO A 10 21.17 -1.15 6.93
N ALA A 11 21.80 -0.13 7.55
CA ALA A 11 22.70 0.75 6.81
C ALA A 11 23.82 -0.05 6.13
N PRO A 12 24.23 0.29 4.90
CA PRO A 12 25.31 -0.40 4.24
C PRO A 12 26.64 -0.16 4.98
N PRO A 13 27.65 -1.04 4.77
CA PRO A 13 28.97 -0.82 5.34
C PRO A 13 29.52 0.56 4.99
N GLY A 14 29.88 1.36 6.00
CA GLY A 14 30.33 2.75 5.81
C GLY A 14 29.27 3.84 6.04
N GLY A 15 28.02 3.47 6.37
CA GLY A 15 26.93 4.41 6.63
C GLY A 15 26.01 4.60 5.42
N GLU A 16 25.04 5.51 5.52
CA GLU A 16 24.17 5.85 4.38
C GLU A 16 24.99 6.53 3.28
N ALA A 17 24.98 5.93 2.09
CA ALA A 17 25.68 6.44 0.92
C ALA A 17 24.67 6.64 -0.21
N GLU A 18 24.67 7.84 -0.80
CA GLU A 18 23.81 8.17 -1.93
C GLU A 18 24.02 7.18 -3.09
N GLY A 19 22.93 6.68 -3.67
CA GLY A 19 22.98 5.71 -4.76
C GLY A 19 23.34 4.27 -4.36
N VAL A 20 23.44 3.97 -3.05
CA VAL A 20 23.52 2.60 -2.52
C VAL A 20 22.13 2.11 -2.12
N TYR A 21 21.78 0.91 -2.56
CA TYR A 21 20.47 0.29 -2.32
C TYR A 21 20.64 -1.00 -1.56
N GLY A 22 19.72 -1.28 -0.63
CA GLY A 22 19.52 -2.61 -0.06
C GLY A 22 18.36 -3.33 -0.74
N VAL A 23 18.52 -4.60 -1.09
CA VAL A 23 17.45 -5.45 -1.63
C VAL A 23 17.34 -6.70 -0.77
N ARG A 24 16.26 -6.82 0.01
CA ARG A 24 15.94 -8.03 0.76
C ARG A 24 15.28 -9.03 -0.18
N VAL A 25 15.81 -10.26 -0.23
CA VAL A 25 15.23 -11.36 -1.00
C VAL A 25 14.64 -12.39 -0.04
N THR A 26 13.38 -12.77 -0.23
CA THR A 26 12.66 -13.71 0.64
C THR A 26 12.06 -14.86 -0.15
N GLY A 27 11.66 -15.92 0.55
CA GLY A 27 11.06 -17.12 -0.05
C GLY A 27 12.07 -18.08 -0.67
N LEU A 28 13.33 -18.01 -0.21
CA LEU A 28 14.42 -18.93 -0.54
C LEU A 28 14.50 -20.07 0.47
N SER A 29 15.05 -21.21 0.05
CA SER A 29 15.57 -22.20 0.99
C SER A 29 16.85 -21.66 1.66
N ALA A 30 17.26 -22.26 2.79
CA ALA A 30 18.50 -21.87 3.46
C ALA A 30 19.73 -22.00 2.54
N GLU A 31 19.78 -23.06 1.73
CA GLU A 31 20.83 -23.28 0.72
C GLU A 31 20.79 -22.21 -0.37
N GLY A 32 19.61 -21.94 -0.94
CA GLY A 32 19.45 -20.91 -1.97
C GLY A 32 19.80 -19.51 -1.47
N ALA A 33 19.53 -19.21 -0.20
CA ALA A 33 19.94 -17.96 0.43
C ALA A 33 21.47 -17.82 0.51
N GLN A 34 22.19 -18.90 0.83
CA GLN A 34 23.65 -18.92 0.85
C GLN A 34 24.26 -18.78 -0.54
N GLU A 35 23.70 -19.46 -1.55
CA GLU A 35 24.12 -19.33 -2.95
C GLU A 35 23.99 -17.88 -3.43
N VAL A 36 22.84 -17.26 -3.15
CA VAL A 36 22.57 -15.85 -3.48
C VAL A 36 23.59 -14.93 -2.78
N ALA A 37 23.90 -15.18 -1.52
CA ALA A 37 24.90 -14.41 -0.77
C ALA A 37 26.31 -14.53 -1.38
N GLN A 38 26.74 -15.74 -1.71
CA GLN A 38 28.05 -15.97 -2.34
C GLN A 38 28.15 -15.29 -3.71
N ALA A 39 27.12 -15.43 -4.54
CA ALA A 39 27.09 -14.83 -5.87
C ALA A 39 27.05 -13.29 -5.78
N SER A 40 26.39 -12.73 -4.76
CA SER A 40 26.39 -11.30 -4.46
C SER A 40 27.79 -10.78 -4.12
N HIS A 41 28.55 -11.50 -3.30
CA HIS A 41 29.94 -11.14 -3.00
C HIS A 41 30.83 -11.14 -4.24
N ALA A 42 30.65 -12.10 -5.17
CA ALA A 42 31.40 -12.14 -6.43
C ALA A 42 31.15 -10.90 -7.31
N LEU A 43 29.99 -10.27 -7.18
CA LEU A 43 29.64 -9.03 -7.86
C LEU A 43 30.09 -7.76 -7.12
N GLY A 44 30.69 -7.92 -5.94
CA GLY A 44 31.09 -6.80 -5.08
C GLY A 44 29.93 -6.18 -4.30
N LEU A 45 28.82 -6.90 -4.14
CA LEU A 45 27.75 -6.51 -3.23
C LEU A 45 28.09 -6.95 -1.80
N TRP A 46 27.67 -6.15 -0.83
CA TRP A 46 27.65 -6.56 0.56
C TRP A 46 26.39 -7.37 0.83
N VAL A 47 26.47 -8.27 1.81
CA VAL A 47 25.32 -9.08 2.22
C VAL A 47 25.14 -8.92 3.72
N ARG A 48 23.92 -8.55 4.11
CA ARG A 48 23.43 -8.57 5.49
C ARG A 48 22.32 -9.61 5.60
N TRP A 49 21.98 -9.98 6.81
CA TRP A 49 20.98 -11.01 7.07
C TRP A 49 19.93 -10.49 8.03
N HIS A 50 18.67 -10.85 7.78
CA HIS A 50 17.57 -10.58 8.69
C HIS A 50 16.56 -11.72 8.59
N ASP A 51 16.30 -12.39 9.72
CA ASP A 51 15.38 -13.54 9.82
C ASP A 51 15.67 -14.65 8.80
N GLY A 52 16.95 -14.89 8.50
CA GLY A 52 17.38 -15.90 7.52
C GLY A 52 17.33 -15.43 6.06
N ASP A 53 16.83 -14.23 5.78
CA ASP A 53 16.80 -13.66 4.43
C ASP A 53 18.05 -12.80 4.16
N PRO A 54 18.67 -12.93 2.96
CA PRO A 54 19.78 -12.07 2.57
C PRO A 54 19.28 -10.68 2.13
N ILE A 55 20.00 -9.65 2.56
CA ILE A 55 19.86 -8.26 2.14
C ILE A 55 21.11 -7.88 1.36
N LEU A 56 20.94 -7.73 0.05
CA LEU A 56 22.00 -7.44 -0.89
C LEU A 56 22.19 -5.93 -0.97
N GLN A 57 23.40 -5.42 -0.76
CA GLN A 57 23.66 -3.99 -0.69
C GLN A 57 24.77 -3.56 -1.64
N GLY A 58 24.53 -2.47 -2.37
CA GLY A 58 25.53 -1.88 -3.25
C GLY A 58 24.94 -0.85 -4.21
N PRO A 59 25.76 -0.27 -5.10
CA PRO A 59 25.26 0.67 -6.09
C PRO A 59 24.42 -0.04 -7.15
N ALA A 60 23.43 0.66 -7.72
CA ALA A 60 22.49 0.08 -8.69
C ALA A 60 23.17 -0.62 -9.89
N SER A 61 24.34 -0.14 -10.31
CA SER A 61 25.12 -0.74 -11.41
C SER A 61 25.55 -2.17 -11.13
N ARG A 62 25.73 -2.57 -9.87
CA ARG A 62 26.11 -3.93 -9.48
C ARG A 62 24.94 -4.92 -9.55
N PHE A 63 23.71 -4.44 -9.36
CA PHE A 63 22.50 -5.24 -9.52
C PHE A 63 22.20 -5.58 -10.99
N ALA A 64 22.67 -4.78 -11.95
CA ALA A 64 22.53 -5.12 -13.37
C ALA A 64 23.32 -6.39 -13.75
N GLY A 65 24.47 -6.63 -13.12
CA GLY A 65 25.25 -7.87 -13.28
C GLY A 65 24.61 -9.09 -12.60
N PHE A 66 23.60 -8.87 -11.73
CA PHE A 66 22.90 -9.92 -10.99
C PHE A 66 22.03 -10.79 -11.92
N ASN A 67 21.45 -10.21 -12.97
CA ASN A 67 20.67 -10.92 -13.99
C ASN A 67 21.47 -11.98 -14.77
N GLY A 68 22.80 -11.86 -14.85
CA GLY A 68 23.66 -12.80 -15.57
C GLY A 68 24.40 -13.78 -14.66
N SER A 69 24.92 -13.28 -13.53
CA SER A 69 25.82 -14.03 -12.65
C SER A 69 25.11 -14.71 -11.46
N VAL A 70 23.85 -14.35 -11.16
CA VAL A 70 23.08 -14.90 -10.02
C VAL A 70 21.75 -15.49 -10.46
N SER A 71 21.76 -16.81 -10.65
CA SER A 71 20.68 -17.81 -10.52
C SER A 71 19.22 -17.41 -10.83
N GLY A 72 18.95 -16.88 -12.03
CA GLY A 72 17.60 -16.89 -12.61
C GLY A 72 16.57 -16.04 -11.84
N PRO A 73 15.50 -16.61 -11.25
CA PRO A 73 14.38 -15.83 -10.70
C PRO A 73 14.74 -14.83 -9.59
N VAL A 74 15.83 -15.05 -8.84
CA VAL A 74 16.30 -14.12 -7.80
C VAL A 74 16.89 -12.85 -8.41
N GLY A 75 17.72 -13.04 -9.45
CA GLY A 75 18.27 -11.98 -10.31
C GLY A 75 17.20 -11.01 -10.75
N GLU A 76 16.21 -11.58 -11.45
CA GLU A 76 15.08 -10.87 -12.02
C GLU A 76 14.24 -10.16 -10.97
N ALA A 77 13.93 -10.83 -9.85
CA ALA A 77 13.17 -10.24 -8.76
C ALA A 77 13.88 -9.01 -8.17
N ALA A 78 15.18 -9.12 -7.88
CA ALA A 78 15.98 -8.04 -7.30
C ALA A 78 16.11 -6.84 -8.27
N ALA A 79 16.42 -7.10 -9.54
CA ALA A 79 16.49 -6.06 -10.56
C ALA A 79 15.14 -5.35 -10.77
N ALA A 80 14.04 -6.10 -10.80
CA ALA A 80 12.71 -5.54 -10.95
C ALA A 80 12.29 -4.71 -9.72
N ALA A 81 12.63 -5.14 -8.50
CA ALA A 81 12.38 -4.37 -7.28
C ALA A 81 13.13 -3.03 -7.30
N LEU A 82 14.40 -3.05 -7.70
CA LEU A 82 15.22 -1.84 -7.80
C LEU A 82 14.73 -0.89 -8.91
N ALA A 83 14.35 -1.43 -10.08
CA ALA A 83 13.79 -0.63 -11.17
C ALA A 83 12.52 0.11 -10.72
N ARG A 84 11.58 -0.59 -10.09
CA ARG A 84 10.34 0.01 -9.54
C ARG A 84 10.62 1.06 -8.47
N PHE A 85 11.62 0.84 -7.61
CA PHE A 85 11.98 1.80 -6.58
C PHE A 85 12.60 3.08 -7.16
N ARG A 86 13.43 2.95 -8.20
CA ARG A 86 14.10 4.09 -8.85
C ARG A 86 13.18 4.87 -9.78
N GLN A 87 12.17 4.21 -10.32
CA GLN A 87 11.15 4.80 -11.17
C GLN A 87 9.79 4.45 -10.56
N PRO A 88 9.42 5.11 -9.45
CA PRO A 88 8.11 4.89 -8.85
C PRO A 88 7.01 5.20 -9.86
N PRO A 89 5.85 4.53 -9.78
CA PRO A 89 4.74 4.83 -10.66
C PRO A 89 4.36 6.31 -10.52
N GLN A 90 4.32 7.01 -11.65
CA GLN A 90 3.92 8.41 -11.70
C GLN A 90 2.41 8.57 -11.78
N PHE A 91 1.70 7.49 -12.14
CA PHE A 91 0.26 7.46 -12.29
C PHE A 91 -0.27 6.15 -11.71
N LEU A 92 -1.44 6.20 -11.10
CA LEU A 92 -2.17 5.03 -10.62
C LEU A 92 -3.57 5.02 -11.22
N GLU A 93 -3.89 3.96 -11.96
CA GLU A 93 -5.22 3.75 -12.54
C GLU A 93 -6.14 3.09 -11.49
N VAL A 94 -7.29 3.71 -11.24
CA VAL A 94 -8.31 3.25 -10.29
C VAL A 94 -9.69 3.35 -10.92
N ARG A 95 -10.24 2.21 -11.34
CA ARG A 95 -11.58 2.07 -11.97
C ARG A 95 -11.94 3.21 -12.94
N GLY A 96 -11.13 3.39 -13.99
CA GLY A 96 -11.37 4.40 -15.04
C GLY A 96 -11.01 5.84 -14.65
N ARG A 97 -10.36 6.04 -13.50
CA ARG A 97 -9.74 7.32 -13.10
C ARG A 97 -8.22 7.15 -13.00
N THR A 98 -7.50 8.22 -13.31
CA THR A 98 -6.04 8.28 -13.16
C THR A 98 -5.68 9.22 -12.01
N LEU A 99 -4.97 8.70 -11.01
CA LEU A 99 -4.35 9.49 -9.94
C LEU A 99 -2.93 9.88 -10.35
N ASP A 100 -2.61 11.17 -10.28
CA ASP A 100 -1.27 11.70 -10.51
C ASP A 100 -0.44 11.60 -9.23
N LEU A 101 0.63 10.81 -9.28
CA LEU A 101 1.55 10.55 -8.17
C LEU A 101 2.90 11.24 -8.34
N ARG A 102 3.03 12.16 -9.31
CA ARG A 102 4.26 12.96 -9.49
C ARG A 102 4.49 13.92 -8.34
N GLU A 103 3.41 14.30 -7.65
CA GLU A 103 3.40 15.03 -6.39
C GLU A 103 2.70 14.18 -5.32
N PRO A 104 2.95 14.42 -4.01
CA PRO A 104 2.26 13.72 -2.95
C PRO A 104 0.73 13.87 -3.06
N LEU A 105 0.02 12.75 -3.20
CA LEU A 105 -1.44 12.73 -3.18
C LEU A 105 -1.94 12.90 -1.74
N ILE A 106 -2.70 13.96 -1.48
CA ILE A 106 -3.35 14.18 -0.18
C ILE A 106 -4.65 13.38 -0.12
N VAL A 107 -4.78 12.54 0.91
CA VAL A 107 -5.98 11.73 1.18
C VAL A 107 -6.76 12.36 2.34
N GLY A 108 -8.01 12.73 2.09
CA GLY A 108 -8.93 13.24 3.09
C GLY A 108 -9.59 12.09 3.85
N ILE A 109 -9.27 11.95 5.14
CA ILE A 109 -9.81 10.86 5.99
C ILE A 109 -11.17 11.28 6.55
N LEU A 110 -12.23 10.61 6.10
CA LEU A 110 -13.61 10.85 6.49
C LEU A 110 -14.17 9.68 7.32
N ASN A 111 -14.12 9.83 8.64
CA ASN A 111 -14.60 8.81 9.57
C ASN A 111 -16.12 8.88 9.75
N ALA A 112 -16.83 7.84 9.31
CA ALA A 112 -18.27 7.63 9.49
C ALA A 112 -18.58 6.92 10.83
N THR A 113 -17.87 7.28 11.91
CA THR A 113 -18.06 6.69 13.24
C THR A 113 -18.82 7.63 14.19
N PRO A 114 -19.71 7.10 15.05
CA PRO A 114 -20.41 7.91 16.06
C PRO A 114 -19.45 8.65 17.02
N ASP A 115 -18.29 8.04 17.30
CA ASP A 115 -17.32 8.48 18.30
C ASP A 115 -16.07 9.17 17.70
N SER A 116 -16.17 9.77 16.50
CA SER A 116 -15.03 10.46 15.89
C SER A 116 -14.57 11.64 16.76
N PHE A 117 -13.42 11.42 17.40
CA PHE A 117 -12.86 12.18 18.52
C PHE A 117 -12.58 13.66 18.22
N TYR A 118 -12.50 14.04 16.94
CA TYR A 118 -12.23 15.43 16.55
C TYR A 118 -13.47 16.33 16.64
N ASP A 119 -14.69 15.78 16.52
CA ASP A 119 -15.89 16.60 16.34
C ASP A 119 -17.05 16.31 17.30
N ARG A 120 -16.94 15.33 18.22
CA ARG A 120 -18.04 14.94 19.13
C ARG A 120 -19.35 14.63 18.40
N GLY A 121 -19.27 13.99 17.24
CA GLY A 121 -20.46 13.70 16.43
C GLY A 121 -21.05 14.92 15.69
N ARG A 122 -20.31 16.03 15.51
CA ARG A 122 -20.78 17.17 14.67
C ARG A 122 -21.04 16.78 13.21
N TYR A 123 -20.40 15.70 12.75
CA TYR A 123 -20.62 15.07 11.45
C TYR A 123 -21.51 13.82 11.51
N TYR A 124 -22.24 13.61 12.61
CA TYR A 124 -23.18 12.51 12.75
C TYR A 124 -24.43 12.81 11.92
N GLY A 125 -24.35 12.41 10.66
CA GLY A 125 -25.40 12.60 9.68
C GLY A 125 -24.80 12.83 8.31
N LEU A 126 -25.38 12.15 7.32
CA LEU A 126 -24.97 12.26 5.92
C LEU A 126 -24.71 13.70 5.46
N PRO A 127 -25.56 14.72 5.75
CA PRO A 127 -25.31 16.09 5.28
C PRO A 127 -23.99 16.70 5.78
N ALA A 128 -23.63 16.40 7.03
CA ALA A 128 -22.45 16.97 7.65
C ALA A 128 -21.18 16.28 7.15
N ALA A 129 -21.21 14.95 6.94
CA ALA A 129 -20.13 14.22 6.30
C ALA A 129 -19.89 14.69 4.85
N LEU A 130 -20.97 14.96 4.10
CA LEU A 130 -20.87 15.53 2.74
C LEU A 130 -20.22 16.91 2.75
N ALA A 131 -20.64 17.81 3.65
CA ALA A 131 -20.05 19.13 3.78
C ALA A 131 -18.55 19.05 4.12
N ARG A 132 -18.17 18.15 5.04
CA ARG A 132 -16.75 17.97 5.37
C ARG A 132 -15.94 17.43 4.20
N ALA A 133 -16.50 16.53 3.40
CA ALA A 133 -15.84 16.03 2.20
C ALA A 133 -15.60 17.15 1.17
N ASP A 134 -16.57 18.04 0.97
CA ASP A 134 -16.40 19.22 0.09
C ASP A 134 -15.29 20.14 0.61
N GLU A 135 -15.23 20.38 1.92
CA GLU A 135 -14.16 21.17 2.55
C GLU A 135 -12.79 20.52 2.33
N MET A 136 -12.66 19.21 2.54
CA MET A 136 -11.40 18.49 2.30
C MET A 136 -10.94 18.62 0.85
N VAL A 137 -11.86 18.53 -0.12
CA VAL A 137 -11.55 18.73 -1.53
C VAL A 137 -11.10 20.17 -1.80
N ALA A 138 -11.77 21.17 -1.20
CA ALA A 138 -11.36 22.57 -1.31
C ALA A 138 -10.00 22.85 -0.64
N GLU A 139 -9.65 22.10 0.41
CA GLU A 139 -8.35 22.10 1.09
C GLU A 139 -7.25 21.39 0.28
N GLY A 140 -7.59 20.70 -0.82
CA GLY A 140 -6.64 20.06 -1.74
C GLY A 140 -6.56 18.54 -1.63
N ALA A 141 -7.50 17.87 -0.97
CA ALA A 141 -7.59 16.41 -1.00
C ALA A 141 -7.84 15.91 -2.44
N GLY A 142 -6.97 15.03 -2.93
CA GLY A 142 -7.08 14.39 -4.25
C GLY A 142 -7.77 13.02 -4.22
N LEU A 143 -8.09 12.52 -3.03
CA LEU A 143 -8.82 11.28 -2.75
C LEU A 143 -9.54 11.46 -1.41
N ILE A 144 -10.78 10.98 -1.28
CA ILE A 144 -11.46 10.88 0.01
C ILE A 144 -11.53 9.41 0.44
N GLU A 145 -11.15 9.13 1.68
CA GLU A 145 -11.18 7.79 2.27
C GLU A 145 -12.27 7.71 3.34
N VAL A 146 -13.19 6.76 3.17
CA VAL A 146 -14.34 6.56 4.08
C VAL A 146 -14.11 5.34 4.96
N GLY A 147 -14.08 5.55 6.28
CA GLY A 147 -13.95 4.46 7.27
C GLY A 147 -15.15 4.39 8.22
N GLY A 148 -15.72 3.19 8.39
CA GLY A 148 -16.88 2.94 9.27
C GLY A 148 -16.53 2.38 10.66
N GLU A 149 -15.27 2.01 10.85
CA GLU A 149 -14.69 1.47 12.08
C GLU A 149 -13.41 2.21 12.44
N THR A 150 -13.12 2.31 13.74
CA THR A 150 -11.88 2.90 14.24
C THR A 150 -10.75 1.86 14.22
N ALA A 151 -9.59 2.23 13.69
CA ALA A 151 -8.36 1.42 13.82
C ALA A 151 -7.80 1.40 15.26
N ARG A 152 -8.38 2.16 16.20
CA ARG A 152 -7.97 2.17 17.61
C ARG A 152 -8.44 0.88 18.33
N PRO A 153 -7.70 0.42 19.35
CA PRO A 153 -8.16 -0.71 20.17
C PRO A 153 -9.56 -0.48 20.73
N GLY A 154 -10.46 -1.41 20.45
CA GLY A 154 -11.87 -1.31 20.82
C GLY A 154 -12.65 -2.56 20.40
N PRO A 155 -13.95 -2.63 20.72
CA PRO A 155 -14.81 -3.69 20.22
C PRO A 155 -14.92 -3.58 18.70
N ALA A 156 -14.83 -4.72 18.02
CA ALA A 156 -15.03 -4.78 16.58
C ALA A 156 -16.48 -4.37 16.22
N VAL A 157 -16.63 -3.65 15.12
CA VAL A 157 -17.92 -3.31 14.53
C VAL A 157 -18.40 -4.49 13.68
N ASP A 158 -19.67 -4.85 13.82
CA ASP A 158 -20.30 -5.87 12.97
C ASP A 158 -20.27 -5.43 11.48
N PRO A 159 -19.96 -6.33 10.52
CA PRO A 159 -19.87 -5.96 9.11
C PRO A 159 -21.13 -5.26 8.57
N GLU A 160 -22.33 -5.69 8.99
CA GLU A 160 -23.58 -5.09 8.51
C GLU A 160 -23.76 -3.66 9.07
N GLU A 161 -23.31 -3.43 10.31
CA GLU A 161 -23.30 -2.09 10.89
C GLU A 161 -22.28 -1.17 10.20
N GLU A 162 -21.10 -1.67 9.87
CA GLU A 162 -20.11 -0.91 9.10
C GLU A 162 -20.63 -0.56 7.70
N ILE A 163 -21.28 -1.52 7.01
CA ILE A 163 -21.96 -1.30 5.73
C ILE A 163 -22.98 -0.16 5.84
N ARG A 164 -23.84 -0.16 6.87
CA ARG A 164 -24.84 0.91 7.07
C ARG A 164 -24.21 2.30 7.24
N ARG A 165 -22.99 2.37 7.76
CA ARG A 165 -22.26 3.63 7.94
C ARG A 165 -21.61 4.10 6.65
N VAL A 166 -20.92 3.21 5.94
CA VAL A 166 -20.06 3.61 4.81
C VAL A 166 -20.79 3.65 3.47
N VAL A 167 -21.69 2.70 3.20
CA VAL A 167 -22.29 2.56 1.86
C VAL A 167 -23.10 3.78 1.44
N PRO A 168 -24.09 4.28 2.24
CA PRO A 168 -24.87 5.45 1.83
C PRO A 168 -24.02 6.72 1.66
N LEU A 169 -22.93 6.83 2.42
CA LEU A 169 -22.00 7.95 2.32
C LEU A 169 -21.16 7.85 1.03
N ILE A 170 -20.62 6.67 0.72
CA ILE A 170 -19.86 6.44 -0.51
C ILE A 170 -20.72 6.68 -1.75
N GLU A 171 -21.96 6.16 -1.78
CA GLU A 171 -22.92 6.41 -2.88
C GLU A 171 -23.11 7.91 -3.11
N ALA A 172 -23.36 8.67 -2.04
CA ALA A 172 -23.58 10.10 -2.14
C ALA A 172 -22.31 10.90 -2.53
N LEU A 173 -21.12 10.43 -2.14
CA LEU A 173 -19.85 11.10 -2.46
C LEU A 173 -19.35 10.79 -3.87
N ALA A 174 -19.55 9.57 -4.36
CA ALA A 174 -19.04 9.13 -5.66
C ALA A 174 -19.59 9.98 -6.82
N ASP A 175 -20.85 10.39 -6.74
CA ASP A 175 -21.51 11.26 -7.72
C ASP A 175 -21.27 12.76 -7.46
N ARG A 176 -20.94 13.13 -6.22
CA ARG A 176 -20.81 14.52 -5.78
C ARG A 176 -19.41 15.08 -6.01
N LEU A 177 -18.38 14.31 -5.70
CA LEU A 177 -17.01 14.80 -5.63
C LEU A 177 -16.30 14.70 -6.99
N PRO A 178 -15.45 15.67 -7.33
CA PRO A 178 -14.59 15.58 -8.50
C PRO A 178 -13.47 14.55 -8.31
N VAL A 179 -13.13 14.21 -7.07
CA VAL A 179 -12.06 13.27 -6.70
C VAL A 179 -12.61 11.87 -6.41
N PRO A 180 -11.82 10.81 -6.59
CA PRO A 180 -12.22 9.46 -6.25
C PRO A 180 -12.50 9.28 -4.74
N VAL A 181 -13.22 8.19 -4.43
CA VAL A 181 -13.53 7.76 -3.07
C VAL A 181 -12.93 6.36 -2.85
N SER A 182 -12.21 6.16 -1.75
CA SER A 182 -11.77 4.86 -1.25
C SER A 182 -12.56 4.44 -0.02
N VAL A 183 -12.56 3.14 0.28
CA VAL A 183 -13.07 2.59 1.54
C VAL A 183 -11.90 2.11 2.40
N ASP A 184 -11.88 2.50 3.67
CA ASP A 184 -10.99 1.95 4.71
C ASP A 184 -11.73 0.82 5.44
N THR A 185 -11.39 -0.41 5.08
CA THR A 185 -11.94 -1.61 5.73
C THR A 185 -11.05 -2.82 5.50
N HIS A 186 -11.00 -3.68 6.51
CA HIS A 186 -10.35 -4.99 6.45
C HIS A 186 -11.35 -6.14 6.28
N LYS A 187 -12.64 -5.83 6.07
CA LYS A 187 -13.73 -6.80 5.95
C LYS A 187 -14.18 -6.95 4.49
N PRO A 188 -13.99 -8.11 3.85
CA PRO A 188 -14.34 -8.32 2.44
C PRO A 188 -15.80 -8.00 2.10
N GLU A 189 -16.73 -8.29 3.00
CA GLU A 189 -18.16 -8.02 2.82
C GLU A 189 -18.45 -6.51 2.74
N VAL A 190 -17.75 -5.71 3.54
CA VAL A 190 -17.85 -4.25 3.53
C VAL A 190 -17.23 -3.70 2.25
N ALA A 191 -16.01 -4.16 1.91
CA ALA A 191 -15.29 -3.72 0.71
C ALA A 191 -16.10 -3.98 -0.57
N SER A 192 -16.67 -5.18 -0.71
CA SER A 192 -17.50 -5.55 -1.87
C SER A 192 -18.69 -4.59 -2.04
N ARG A 193 -19.39 -4.28 -0.95
CA ARG A 193 -20.56 -3.38 -0.98
C ARG A 193 -20.16 -1.93 -1.21
N ALA A 194 -19.07 -1.48 -0.61
CA ALA A 194 -18.51 -0.14 -0.82
C ALA A 194 -18.07 0.08 -2.27
N VAL A 195 -17.46 -0.91 -2.91
CA VAL A 195 -17.09 -0.81 -4.32
C VAL A 195 -18.33 -0.83 -5.23
N GLY A 196 -19.33 -1.64 -4.90
CA GLY A 196 -20.64 -1.59 -5.56
C GLY A 196 -21.32 -0.22 -5.46
N ALA A 197 -21.07 0.51 -4.37
CA ALA A 197 -21.55 1.87 -4.11
C ALA A 197 -20.75 2.99 -4.80
N GLY A 198 -19.62 2.67 -5.44
CA GLY A 198 -18.81 3.64 -6.18
C GLY A 198 -17.43 3.94 -5.60
N ALA A 199 -17.01 3.27 -4.52
CA ALA A 199 -15.60 3.30 -4.12
C ALA A 199 -14.74 2.69 -5.23
N VAL A 200 -13.58 3.30 -5.48
CA VAL A 200 -12.65 2.87 -6.55
C VAL A 200 -11.36 2.26 -6.02
N MET A 201 -11.17 2.27 -4.71
CA MET A 201 -9.98 1.75 -4.03
C MET A 201 -10.36 1.21 -2.65
N ILE A 202 -9.67 0.17 -2.22
CA ILE A 202 -9.77 -0.43 -0.89
C ILE A 202 -8.46 -0.15 -0.15
N ASN A 203 -8.54 0.46 1.03
CA ASN A 203 -7.47 0.53 1.99
C ASN A 203 -7.71 -0.54 3.06
N ASP A 204 -6.93 -1.62 3.00
CA ASP A 204 -6.97 -2.71 3.97
C ASP A 204 -5.72 -2.66 4.85
N ILE A 205 -5.88 -2.13 6.05
CA ILE A 205 -4.80 -2.02 7.06
C ILE A 205 -4.21 -3.39 7.46
N SER A 206 -4.92 -4.50 7.22
CA SER A 206 -4.43 -5.85 7.52
C SER A 206 -3.42 -6.36 6.48
N GLY A 207 -3.36 -5.71 5.31
CA GLY A 207 -2.49 -6.09 4.21
C GLY A 207 -2.92 -7.37 3.50
N LEU A 208 -4.23 -7.52 3.24
CA LEU A 208 -4.86 -8.70 2.63
C LEU A 208 -4.71 -9.96 3.48
N ALA A 209 -4.86 -9.82 4.81
CA ALA A 209 -4.79 -10.97 5.73
C ALA A 209 -5.92 -11.98 5.50
N ASP A 210 -7.11 -11.50 5.11
CA ASP A 210 -8.19 -12.34 4.58
C ASP A 210 -8.09 -12.40 3.05
N ILE A 211 -7.89 -13.60 2.50
CA ILE A 211 -7.73 -13.80 1.05
C ILE A 211 -8.96 -13.37 0.25
N ARG A 212 -10.15 -13.39 0.85
CA ARG A 212 -11.38 -12.91 0.22
C ARG A 212 -11.31 -11.42 -0.12
N MET A 213 -10.50 -10.64 0.60
CA MET A 213 -10.24 -9.25 0.24
C MET A 213 -9.53 -9.13 -1.11
N ALA A 214 -8.58 -10.03 -1.39
CA ALA A 214 -7.91 -10.08 -2.68
C ALA A 214 -8.86 -10.50 -3.81
N GLU A 215 -9.81 -11.39 -3.53
CA GLU A 215 -10.86 -11.77 -4.49
C GLU A 215 -11.72 -10.55 -4.86
N VAL A 216 -12.17 -9.79 -3.86
CA VAL A 216 -12.90 -8.53 -4.09
C VAL A 216 -12.05 -7.57 -4.93
N ALA A 217 -10.79 -7.33 -4.57
CA ALA A 217 -9.93 -6.39 -5.29
C ALA A 217 -9.65 -6.75 -6.76
N VAL A 218 -9.74 -8.04 -7.13
CA VAL A 218 -9.57 -8.49 -8.53
C VAL A 218 -10.83 -8.28 -9.37
N GLU A 219 -12.01 -8.27 -8.73
CA GLU A 219 -13.30 -8.08 -9.40
C GLU A 219 -13.63 -6.60 -9.68
N THR A 220 -12.82 -5.67 -9.15
CA THR A 220 -13.10 -4.23 -9.11
C THR A 220 -12.25 -3.44 -10.08
#